data_AF-A0A661TIC1-F1
#
_entry.id   AF-A0A661TIC1-F1
#
_cell.length_a   1.000
_cell.length_b   1.000
_cell.length_c   1.000
_cell.angle_alpha   90.00
_cell.angle_beta   90.00
_cell.angle_gamma   90.00
#
_symmetry.space_group_name_H-M   'P 1'
#
loop_
_entity.id
_entity.type
_entity.pdbx_description
1 polymer ?
#
loop_
_entity_poly.entity_id
_entity_poly.type
_entity_poly.pdbx_seq_one_letter_code
_entity_poly.pdbx_strand_id
1 'polypeptide(L)'
;MPFQLNSSIPLMAQVPNVGNAIQRGLENATMIDQLRISKEQAPIRKQMLEQQAQLQNQAVQQQAIALQDETRDQRLADTAMWMFDMPRMFEAGDFKGVMQTATQAKADALQIDPNADVSDQDDIMAAIMSGDAADISRMQSGVANVLEIAQKTGVFGRQLSASQRDFRAKTKGLSDPDKEKARRISLGLDARAVGSAAQTIAEEDKTEIVAESEAEIAGKKAEAVTTSEARGLSKSAPLIATAKAEIATAVALASAAAKERGEVFTDLSRAEASLPGLMTTVDQLKELAPLVTSTIGGRVVDALVKEAGFGATKGSTAKAKFTALIQNQVLPLLKPTFGAAFTAQEGAKLEATLGDVNAEPAEKLAALDVFIGNKMRELQTSQRKLGEDVTPVEEIRARAISKAVQAGGLSPTALDILGGIP
;
A
#
# COMPACT_ATOMS: atom_id res chain seq x y z
N MET A 1 -47.50 16.65 -66.38
CA MET A 1 -46.98 17.39 -65.21
C MET A 1 -45.46 17.41 -65.29
N PRO A 2 -44.81 18.58 -65.42
CA PRO A 2 -43.36 18.64 -65.58
C PRO A 2 -42.65 18.58 -64.23
N PHE A 3 -41.65 17.71 -64.11
CA PHE A 3 -40.72 17.65 -62.99
C PHE A 3 -39.72 18.81 -63.07
N GLN A 4 -39.77 19.72 -62.10
CA GLN A 4 -38.74 20.75 -61.91
C GLN A 4 -37.61 20.17 -61.05
N LEU A 5 -36.44 19.97 -61.65
CA LEU A 5 -35.20 19.64 -60.95
C LEU A 5 -34.61 20.93 -60.35
N ASN A 6 -34.61 21.01 -59.02
CA ASN A 6 -34.03 22.12 -58.28
C ASN A 6 -32.50 21.93 -58.17
N SER A 7 -31.75 22.66 -59.00
CA SER A 7 -30.29 22.59 -59.16
C SER A 7 -29.56 23.54 -58.21
N SER A 8 -29.78 23.43 -56.90
CA SER A 8 -29.12 24.28 -55.90
C SER A 8 -28.76 23.51 -54.62
N ILE A 9 -27.97 22.45 -54.74
CA ILE A 9 -27.26 21.87 -53.57
C ILE A 9 -25.78 22.17 -53.76
N PRO A 10 -25.21 23.16 -53.05
CA PRO A 10 -23.77 23.32 -53.04
C PRO A 10 -23.17 22.12 -52.31
N LEU A 11 -22.49 21.26 -53.05
CA LEU A 11 -21.54 20.25 -52.54
C LEU A 11 -20.33 20.98 -51.94
N MET A 12 -20.54 21.68 -50.82
CA MET A 12 -19.44 22.00 -49.91
C MET A 12 -19.22 20.76 -49.05
N ALA A 13 -18.26 19.93 -49.46
CA ALA A 13 -17.67 18.95 -48.57
C ALA A 13 -17.22 19.69 -47.31
N GLN A 14 -17.96 19.52 -46.21
CA GLN A 14 -17.54 19.96 -44.89
C GLN A 14 -16.26 19.18 -44.58
N VAL A 15 -15.12 19.83 -44.83
CA VAL A 15 -13.81 19.34 -44.43
C VAL A 15 -13.90 19.10 -42.92
N PRO A 16 -13.68 17.87 -42.44
CA PRO A 16 -13.73 17.58 -41.02
C PRO A 16 -12.82 18.57 -40.29
N ASN A 17 -13.39 19.32 -39.34
CA ASN A 17 -12.62 20.26 -38.54
C ASN A 17 -11.62 19.46 -37.70
N VAL A 18 -10.40 19.33 -38.23
CA VAL A 18 -9.30 18.53 -37.67
C VAL A 18 -8.99 18.95 -36.22
N GLY A 19 -9.26 20.21 -35.86
CA GLY A 19 -9.10 20.71 -34.50
C GLY A 19 -9.98 19.97 -33.47
N ASN A 20 -11.24 19.71 -33.82
CA ASN A 20 -12.17 18.99 -32.92
C ASN A 20 -11.81 17.50 -32.77
N ALA A 21 -11.21 16.89 -33.80
CA ALA A 21 -10.75 15.52 -33.74
C ALA A 21 -9.48 15.38 -32.87
N ILE A 22 -8.55 16.33 -32.98
CA ILE A 22 -7.34 16.38 -32.15
C ILE A 22 -7.69 16.61 -30.68
N GLN A 23 -8.63 17.52 -30.39
CA GLN A 23 -9.00 17.83 -29.02
C GLN A 23 -9.70 16.66 -28.32
N ARG A 24 -10.59 15.93 -29.01
CA ARG A 24 -11.18 14.68 -28.48
C ARG A 24 -10.14 13.56 -28.33
N GLY A 25 -9.12 13.53 -29.18
CA GLY A 25 -8.00 12.60 -29.05
C GLY A 25 -7.17 12.85 -27.79
N LEU A 26 -6.91 14.12 -27.48
CA LEU A 26 -6.20 14.54 -26.26
C LEU A 26 -7.01 14.26 -25.00
N GLU A 27 -8.31 14.58 -25.00
CA GLU A 27 -9.19 14.28 -23.86
C GLU A 27 -9.26 12.76 -23.58
N ASN A 28 -9.42 11.95 -24.63
CA ASN A 28 -9.42 10.48 -24.48
C ASN A 28 -8.06 9.93 -24.01
N ALA A 29 -6.94 10.51 -24.47
CA ALA A 29 -5.61 10.12 -24.01
C ALA A 29 -5.42 10.42 -22.51
N THR A 30 -5.84 11.60 -22.04
CA THR A 30 -5.76 11.96 -20.62
C THR A 30 -6.64 11.07 -19.73
N MET A 31 -7.81 10.64 -20.23
CA MET A 31 -8.70 9.74 -19.50
C MET A 31 -8.12 8.32 -19.40
N ILE A 32 -7.43 7.84 -20.43
CA ILE A 32 -6.74 6.54 -20.43
C ILE A 32 -5.56 6.55 -19.44
N ASP A 33 -4.80 7.64 -19.39
CA ASP A 33 -3.72 7.79 -18.41
C ASP A 33 -4.26 7.86 -16.97
N GLN A 34 -5.37 8.57 -16.73
CA GLN A 34 -6.01 8.59 -15.41
C GLN A 34 -6.52 7.19 -14.99
N LEU A 35 -7.08 6.41 -15.91
CA LEU A 35 -7.53 5.05 -15.62
C LEU A 35 -6.35 4.10 -15.33
N ARG A 36 -5.22 4.29 -16.02
CA ARG A 36 -4.00 3.52 -15.79
C ARG A 36 -3.37 3.84 -14.43
N ILE A 37 -3.26 5.13 -14.10
CA ILE A 37 -2.84 5.60 -12.78
C ILE A 37 -3.80 5.07 -11.69
N SER A 38 -5.11 5.05 -11.94
CA SER A 38 -6.07 4.50 -10.96
C SER A 38 -5.92 2.99 -10.73
N LYS A 39 -5.55 2.23 -11.77
CA LYS A 39 -5.29 0.79 -11.65
C LYS A 39 -3.97 0.51 -10.93
N GLU A 40 -2.94 1.30 -11.19
CA GLU A 40 -1.63 1.18 -10.54
C GLU A 40 -1.68 1.64 -9.07
N GLN A 41 -2.55 2.59 -8.72
CA GLN A 41 -2.76 3.06 -7.35
C GLN A 41 -3.78 2.24 -6.55
N ALA A 42 -4.53 1.33 -7.18
CA ALA A 42 -5.50 0.47 -6.50
C ALA A 42 -4.90 -0.33 -5.32
N PRO A 43 -3.72 -0.98 -5.43
CA PRO A 43 -3.12 -1.70 -4.29
C PRO A 43 -2.69 -0.75 -3.16
N ILE A 44 -2.19 0.45 -3.49
CA ILE A 44 -1.77 1.46 -2.50
C ILE A 44 -2.96 2.01 -1.73
N ARG A 45 -4.06 2.34 -2.42
CA ARG A 45 -5.31 2.77 -1.75
C ARG A 45 -5.85 1.67 -0.84
N LYS A 46 -5.76 0.41 -1.26
CA LYS A 46 -6.18 -0.72 -0.42
C LYS A 46 -5.33 -0.81 0.85
N GLN A 47 -4.02 -0.71 0.72
CA GLN A 47 -3.10 -0.78 1.86
C GLN A 47 -3.26 0.42 2.81
N MET A 48 -3.51 1.62 2.27
CA MET A 48 -3.78 2.82 3.07
C MET A 48 -5.12 2.72 3.81
N LEU A 49 -6.17 2.21 3.16
CA LEU A 49 -7.47 1.96 3.80
C LEU A 49 -7.36 0.87 4.89
N GLU A 50 -6.57 -0.18 4.67
CA GLU A 50 -6.30 -1.20 5.70
C GLU A 50 -5.52 -0.61 6.89
N GLN A 51 -4.52 0.23 6.64
CA GLN A 51 -3.78 0.91 7.70
C GLN A 51 -4.65 1.89 8.50
N GLN A 52 -5.50 2.65 7.81
CA GLN A 52 -6.45 3.57 8.45
C GLN A 52 -7.47 2.79 9.29
N ALA A 53 -7.97 1.67 8.78
CA ALA A 53 -8.85 0.77 9.54
C ALA A 53 -8.14 0.18 10.78
N GLN A 54 -6.85 -0.16 10.69
CA GLN A 54 -6.07 -0.63 11.84
C GLN A 54 -5.91 0.45 12.92
N LEU A 55 -5.57 1.68 12.54
CA LEU A 55 -5.46 2.80 13.49
C LEU A 55 -6.79 3.13 14.15
N GLN A 56 -7.88 3.11 13.37
CA GLN A 56 -9.22 3.31 13.92
C GLN A 56 -9.59 2.21 14.92
N ASN A 57 -9.28 0.93 14.61
CA ASN A 57 -9.49 -0.18 15.53
C ASN A 57 -8.65 -0.05 16.82
N GLN A 58 -7.41 0.44 16.74
CA GLN A 58 -6.60 0.71 17.94
C GLN A 58 -7.17 1.83 18.80
N ALA A 59 -7.65 2.92 18.18
CA ALA A 59 -8.29 4.02 18.92
C ALA A 59 -9.57 3.54 19.63
N VAL A 60 -10.40 2.74 18.95
CA VAL A 60 -11.60 2.14 19.55
C VAL A 60 -11.24 1.19 20.71
N GLN A 61 -10.17 0.39 20.57
CA GLN A 61 -9.70 -0.46 21.67
C GLN A 61 -9.20 0.35 22.88
N GLN A 62 -8.43 1.43 22.66
CA GLN A 62 -7.97 2.29 23.75
C GLN A 62 -9.14 2.98 24.45
N GLN A 63 -10.14 3.43 23.69
CA GLN A 63 -11.35 4.02 24.27
C GLN A 63 -12.16 3.00 25.07
N ALA A 64 -12.24 1.75 24.61
CA ALA A 64 -12.89 0.67 25.34
C ALA A 64 -12.18 0.33 26.66
N ILE A 65 -10.84 0.33 26.68
CA ILE A 65 -10.04 0.13 27.89
C ILE A 65 -10.27 1.28 28.89
N ALA A 66 -10.23 2.53 28.43
CA ALA A 66 -10.47 3.68 29.29
C ALA A 66 -11.87 3.68 29.93
N LEU A 67 -12.90 3.30 29.16
CA LEU A 67 -14.26 3.15 29.68
C LEU A 67 -14.38 1.99 30.68
N GLN A 68 -13.66 0.88 30.47
CA GLN A 68 -13.60 -0.23 31.42
C GLN A 68 -12.91 0.16 32.72
N ASP A 69 -11.82 0.93 32.66
CA ASP A 69 -11.11 1.42 33.84
C ASP A 69 -12.00 2.39 34.64
N GLU A 70 -12.71 3.30 33.97
CA GLU A 70 -13.64 4.22 34.64
C GLU A 70 -14.81 3.48 35.31
N THR A 71 -15.40 2.49 34.64
CA THR A 71 -16.46 1.67 35.26
C THR A 71 -15.93 0.83 36.41
N ARG A 72 -14.69 0.32 36.31
CA ARG A 72 -14.05 -0.42 37.42
C ARG A 72 -13.82 0.49 38.62
N ASP A 73 -13.34 1.70 38.41
CA ASP A 73 -13.09 2.69 39.48
C ASP A 73 -14.40 3.14 40.14
N GLN A 74 -15.47 3.34 39.36
CA GLN A 74 -16.81 3.62 39.89
C GLN A 74 -17.32 2.45 40.73
N ARG A 75 -17.21 1.20 40.25
CA ARG A 75 -17.59 0.01 41.03
C ARG A 75 -16.84 -0.10 42.35
N LEU A 76 -15.53 0.19 42.34
CA LEU A 76 -14.72 0.18 43.55
C LEU A 76 -15.14 1.29 44.53
N ALA A 77 -15.45 2.48 44.02
CA ALA A 77 -15.91 3.60 44.85
C ALA A 77 -17.30 3.34 45.47
N ASP A 78 -18.24 2.81 44.69
CA ASP A 78 -19.58 2.48 45.17
C ASP A 78 -19.51 1.34 46.18
N THR A 79 -18.71 0.30 45.89
CA THR A 79 -18.47 -0.81 46.81
C THR A 79 -17.85 -0.33 48.11
N ALA A 80 -16.93 0.62 48.02
CA ALA A 80 -16.27 1.21 49.16
C ALA A 80 -17.22 2.02 50.05
N MET A 81 -18.14 2.80 49.47
CA MET A 81 -19.07 3.61 50.25
C MET A 81 -19.96 2.75 51.16
N TRP A 82 -20.60 1.71 50.62
CA TRP A 82 -21.53 0.92 51.44
C TRP A 82 -20.81 0.05 52.47
N MET A 83 -19.63 -0.50 52.14
CA MET A 83 -18.80 -1.23 53.09
C MET A 83 -18.28 -0.36 54.25
N PHE A 84 -18.11 0.95 54.04
CA PHE A 84 -17.68 1.87 55.09
C PHE A 84 -18.77 2.15 56.13
N ASP A 85 -20.03 2.20 55.71
CA ASP A 85 -21.15 2.52 56.61
C ASP A 85 -21.72 1.29 57.33
N MET A 86 -21.58 0.09 56.77
CA MET A 86 -22.09 -1.15 57.36
C MET A 86 -21.62 -1.41 58.81
N PRO A 87 -20.32 -1.29 59.16
CA PRO A 87 -19.88 -1.49 60.55
C PRO A 87 -20.60 -0.56 61.53
N ARG A 88 -20.86 0.69 61.15
CA ARG A 88 -21.58 1.65 61.99
C ARG A 88 -23.05 1.28 62.15
N MET A 89 -23.69 0.79 61.10
CA MET A 89 -25.07 0.30 61.16
C MET A 89 -25.17 -0.94 62.06
N PHE A 90 -24.20 -1.85 61.97
CA PHE A 90 -24.08 -3.00 62.85
C PHE A 90 -23.88 -2.62 64.32
N GLU A 91 -22.98 -1.68 64.61
CA GLU A 91 -22.76 -1.14 65.96
C GLU A 91 -24.01 -0.44 66.52
N ALA A 92 -24.78 0.24 65.66
CA ALA A 92 -26.02 0.91 66.02
C ALA A 92 -27.22 -0.05 66.15
N GLY A 93 -27.07 -1.33 65.79
CA GLY A 93 -28.17 -2.30 65.74
C GLY A 93 -29.19 -2.03 64.61
N ASP A 94 -28.85 -1.22 63.60
CA ASP A 94 -29.70 -0.91 62.46
C ASP A 94 -29.61 -2.00 61.37
N PHE A 95 -30.04 -3.21 61.71
CA PHE A 95 -30.04 -4.35 60.79
C PHE A 95 -30.94 -4.12 59.56
N LYS A 96 -31.97 -3.27 59.70
CA LYS A 96 -32.83 -2.87 58.58
C LYS A 96 -32.06 -2.01 57.58
N GLY A 97 -31.27 -1.05 58.05
CA GLY A 97 -30.37 -0.24 57.21
C GLY A 97 -29.33 -1.11 56.50
N VAL A 98 -28.73 -2.08 57.19
CA VAL A 98 -27.79 -3.03 56.56
C VAL A 98 -28.49 -3.85 55.47
N MET A 99 -29.67 -4.40 55.75
CA MET A 99 -30.45 -5.18 54.80
C MET A 99 -30.78 -4.40 53.53
N GLN A 100 -31.24 -3.15 53.69
CA GLN A 100 -31.57 -2.28 52.58
C GLN A 100 -30.34 -1.96 51.73
N THR A 101 -29.21 -1.70 52.39
CA THR A 101 -27.93 -1.39 51.74
C THR A 101 -27.40 -2.59 50.95
N ALA A 102 -27.42 -3.79 51.53
CA ALA A 102 -27.01 -5.02 50.85
C ALA A 102 -27.93 -5.36 49.66
N THR A 103 -29.25 -5.17 49.81
CA THR A 103 -30.22 -5.37 48.73
C THR A 103 -29.98 -4.40 47.57
N GLN A 104 -29.73 -3.12 47.88
CA GLN A 104 -29.44 -2.11 46.86
C GLN A 104 -28.12 -2.43 46.15
N ALA A 105 -27.07 -2.74 46.89
CA ALA A 105 -25.77 -3.12 46.31
C ALA A 105 -25.87 -4.36 45.40
N LYS A 106 -26.69 -5.35 45.77
CA LYS A 106 -26.99 -6.50 44.92
C LYS A 106 -27.74 -6.09 43.65
N ALA A 107 -28.76 -5.25 43.77
CA ALA A 107 -29.53 -4.77 42.62
C ALA A 107 -28.65 -3.98 41.64
N ASP A 108 -27.80 -3.08 42.15
CA ASP A 108 -26.88 -2.29 41.35
C ASP A 108 -25.85 -3.18 40.63
N ALA A 109 -25.29 -4.18 41.32
CA ALA A 109 -24.37 -5.14 40.70
C ALA A 109 -25.02 -5.93 39.56
N LEU A 110 -26.22 -6.47 39.77
CA LEU A 110 -26.96 -7.24 38.76
C LEU A 110 -27.50 -6.39 37.61
N GLN A 111 -27.77 -5.11 37.85
CA GLN A 111 -28.19 -4.18 36.80
C GLN A 111 -27.04 -3.91 35.82
N ILE A 112 -25.81 -3.85 36.32
CA ILE A 112 -24.62 -3.60 35.49
C ILE A 112 -24.15 -4.89 34.80
N ASP A 113 -24.14 -6.02 35.52
CA ASP A 113 -23.78 -7.33 34.99
C ASP A 113 -24.74 -8.41 35.53
N PRO A 114 -25.63 -8.98 34.70
CA PRO A 114 -26.56 -10.03 35.12
C PRO A 114 -25.90 -11.29 35.69
N ASN A 115 -24.60 -11.49 35.43
CA ASN A 115 -23.81 -12.61 35.95
C ASN A 115 -22.85 -12.18 37.07
N ALA A 116 -23.00 -10.98 37.63
CA ALA A 116 -22.19 -10.52 38.75
C ALA A 116 -22.27 -11.51 39.92
N ASP A 117 -21.12 -11.83 40.51
CA ASP A 117 -21.07 -12.58 41.75
C ASP A 117 -21.60 -11.69 42.90
N VAL A 118 -22.71 -12.11 43.47
CA VAL A 118 -23.41 -11.41 44.56
C VAL A 118 -23.51 -12.26 45.82
N SER A 119 -22.64 -13.29 45.94
CA SER A 119 -22.64 -14.20 47.08
C SER A 119 -22.42 -13.48 48.40
N ASP A 120 -21.55 -12.47 48.42
CA ASP A 120 -21.25 -11.69 49.63
C ASP A 120 -22.49 -10.95 50.15
N GLN A 121 -23.30 -10.37 49.24
CA GLN A 121 -24.56 -9.71 49.60
C GLN A 121 -25.59 -10.74 50.07
N ASP A 122 -25.67 -11.90 49.43
CA ASP A 122 -26.58 -12.97 49.81
C ASP A 122 -26.24 -13.56 51.19
N ASP A 123 -24.96 -13.71 51.50
CA ASP A 123 -24.48 -14.18 52.81
C ASP A 123 -24.78 -13.14 53.91
N ILE A 124 -24.58 -11.85 53.63
CA ILE A 124 -24.96 -10.74 54.54
C ILE A 124 -26.46 -10.76 54.81
N MET A 125 -27.28 -10.89 53.76
CA MET A 125 -28.72 -10.91 53.89
C MET A 125 -29.21 -12.16 54.65
N ALA A 126 -28.66 -13.33 54.34
CA ALA A 126 -28.97 -14.59 55.01
C ALA A 126 -28.62 -14.54 56.50
N ALA A 127 -27.47 -13.98 56.87
CA ALA A 127 -27.04 -13.85 58.27
C ALA A 127 -27.93 -12.90 59.09
N ILE A 128 -28.47 -11.85 58.48
CA ILE A 128 -29.44 -10.96 59.15
C ILE A 128 -30.81 -11.62 59.26
N MET A 129 -31.25 -12.32 58.20
CA MET A 129 -32.55 -13.02 58.18
C MET A 129 -32.59 -14.24 59.11
N SER A 130 -31.46 -14.90 59.35
CA SER A 130 -31.38 -16.03 60.29
C SER A 130 -31.65 -15.60 61.73
N GLY A 131 -31.33 -14.34 62.06
CA GLY A 131 -31.42 -13.81 63.42
C GLY A 131 -30.44 -14.45 64.41
N ASP A 132 -29.51 -15.28 63.92
CA ASP A 132 -28.49 -15.93 64.75
C ASP A 132 -27.37 -14.92 65.05
N ALA A 133 -27.18 -14.63 66.33
CA ALA A 133 -26.13 -13.73 66.81
C ALA A 133 -24.72 -14.20 66.39
N ALA A 134 -24.50 -15.51 66.24
CA ALA A 134 -23.23 -16.06 65.78
C ALA A 134 -22.95 -15.76 64.30
N ASP A 135 -23.99 -15.80 63.45
CA ASP A 135 -23.87 -15.47 62.02
C ASP A 135 -23.61 -13.97 61.84
N ILE A 136 -24.36 -13.14 62.57
CA ILE A 136 -24.20 -11.68 62.56
C ILE A 136 -22.79 -11.29 63.02
N SER A 137 -22.27 -11.92 64.08
CA SER A 137 -20.92 -11.63 64.60
C SER A 137 -19.80 -12.08 63.64
N ARG A 138 -19.96 -13.24 62.97
CA ARG A 138 -19.03 -13.71 61.94
C ARG A 138 -18.98 -12.75 60.76
N MET A 139 -20.13 -12.29 60.32
CA MET A 139 -20.25 -11.30 59.24
C MET A 139 -19.62 -9.96 59.61
N GLN A 140 -19.90 -9.42 60.81
CA GLN A 140 -19.27 -8.19 61.31
C GLN A 140 -17.74 -8.29 61.27
N SER A 141 -17.20 -9.44 61.67
CA SER A 141 -15.76 -9.71 61.63
C SER A 141 -15.23 -9.80 60.19
N GLY A 142 -16.00 -10.39 59.28
CA GLY A 142 -15.69 -10.45 57.86
C GLY A 142 -15.62 -9.06 57.21
N VAL A 143 -16.64 -8.23 57.43
CA VAL A 143 -16.68 -6.84 56.93
C VAL A 143 -15.52 -6.03 57.49
N ALA A 144 -15.22 -6.16 58.80
CA ALA A 144 -14.11 -5.48 59.43
C ALA A 144 -12.75 -5.89 58.83
N ASN A 145 -12.54 -7.19 58.57
CA ASN A 145 -11.32 -7.69 57.93
C ASN A 145 -11.17 -7.20 56.48
N VAL A 146 -12.25 -7.17 55.70
CA VAL A 146 -12.22 -6.62 54.33
C VAL A 146 -11.88 -5.13 54.37
N LEU A 147 -12.48 -4.37 55.28
CA LEU A 147 -12.18 -2.95 55.46
C LEU A 147 -10.71 -2.74 55.86
N GLU A 148 -10.16 -3.57 56.75
CA GLU A 148 -8.76 -3.50 57.16
C GLU A 148 -7.79 -3.83 56.01
N ILE A 149 -8.07 -4.89 55.24
CA ILE A 149 -7.28 -5.25 54.05
C ILE A 149 -7.32 -4.13 53.02
N ALA A 150 -8.50 -3.55 52.80
CA ALA A 150 -8.69 -2.52 51.80
C ALA A 150 -8.09 -1.16 52.24
N GLN A 151 -8.03 -0.89 53.55
CA GLN A 151 -7.23 0.22 54.11
C GLN A 151 -5.72 -0.03 53.95
N LYS A 152 -5.23 -1.24 54.23
CA LYS A 152 -3.80 -1.59 54.12
C LYS A 152 -3.29 -1.62 52.69
N THR A 153 -4.11 -2.04 51.74
CA THR A 153 -3.78 -2.09 50.31
C THR A 153 -3.93 -0.73 49.61
N GLY A 154 -4.35 0.31 50.33
CA GLY A 154 -4.50 1.66 49.79
C GLY A 154 -5.75 1.86 48.94
N VAL A 155 -6.61 0.86 48.80
CA VAL A 155 -7.92 0.95 48.13
C VAL A 155 -8.84 1.92 48.87
N PHE A 156 -8.77 1.96 50.21
CA PHE A 156 -9.44 2.93 51.09
C PHE A 156 -8.47 3.87 51.79
N GLY A 157 -7.18 3.76 51.48
CA GLY A 157 -6.22 4.76 51.88
C GLY A 157 -6.68 6.08 51.28
N ARG A 158 -7.21 6.98 52.12
CA ARG A 158 -7.42 8.39 51.82
C ARG A 158 -6.09 9.03 51.40
N GLN A 159 -5.56 8.67 50.24
CA GLN A 159 -5.02 9.69 49.38
C GLN A 159 -6.22 10.53 49.03
N LEU A 160 -6.51 11.50 49.92
CA LEU A 160 -7.06 12.78 49.51
C LEU A 160 -6.52 13.01 48.10
N SER A 161 -7.40 13.24 47.12
CA SER A 161 -6.95 13.50 45.76
C SER A 161 -5.82 14.54 45.80
N ALA A 162 -4.92 14.57 44.81
CA ALA A 162 -3.82 15.53 44.82
C ALA A 162 -4.31 16.96 45.15
N SER A 163 -5.51 17.33 44.67
CA SER A 163 -6.22 18.56 45.01
C SER A 163 -6.71 18.66 46.46
N GLN A 164 -7.26 17.60 47.06
CA GLN A 164 -7.68 17.60 48.46
C GLN A 164 -6.48 17.63 49.44
N ARG A 165 -5.34 16.99 49.12
CA ARG A 165 -4.10 17.11 49.90
C ARG A 165 -3.56 18.53 49.88
N ASP A 166 -3.47 19.09 48.68
CA ASP A 166 -3.00 20.46 48.47
C ASP A 166 -3.92 21.48 49.14
N PHE A 167 -5.25 21.33 49.02
CA PHE A 167 -6.21 22.17 49.70
C PHE A 167 -6.09 22.09 51.23
N ARG A 168 -5.97 20.88 51.80
CA ARG A 168 -5.81 20.70 53.25
C ARG A 168 -4.48 21.26 53.76
N ALA A 169 -3.41 21.18 52.97
CA ALA A 169 -2.12 21.79 53.29
C ALA A 169 -2.21 23.32 53.29
N LYS A 170 -2.83 23.91 52.26
CA LYS A 170 -3.01 25.36 52.09
C LYS A 170 -3.99 25.99 53.09
N THR A 171 -4.90 25.21 53.66
CA THR A 171 -5.91 25.68 54.63
C THR A 171 -5.59 25.34 56.08
N LYS A 172 -4.42 24.73 56.34
CA LYS A 172 -3.97 24.41 57.70
C LYS A 172 -3.73 25.71 58.48
N GLY A 173 -4.42 25.88 59.61
CA GLY A 173 -4.31 27.06 60.47
C GLY A 173 -5.31 28.19 60.17
N LEU A 174 -6.11 28.07 59.11
CA LEU A 174 -7.21 29.01 58.84
C LEU A 174 -8.38 28.80 59.80
N SER A 175 -9.13 29.87 60.07
CA SER A 175 -10.41 29.78 60.77
C SER A 175 -11.42 29.00 59.91
N ASP A 176 -12.43 28.38 60.52
CA ASP A 176 -13.47 27.67 59.76
C ASP A 176 -14.21 28.54 58.73
N PRO A 177 -14.52 29.83 58.99
CA PRO A 177 -15.04 30.74 57.96
C PRO A 177 -14.09 30.91 56.78
N ASP A 178 -12.77 31.00 57.03
CA ASP A 178 -11.77 31.17 55.96
C ASP A 178 -11.58 29.88 55.15
N LYS A 179 -11.67 28.72 55.80
CA LYS A 179 -11.68 27.42 55.11
C LYS A 179 -12.87 27.29 54.17
N GLU A 180 -14.04 27.79 54.59
CA GLU A 180 -15.25 27.77 53.78
C GLU A 180 -15.11 28.70 52.58
N LYS A 181 -14.60 29.93 52.79
CA LYS A 181 -14.30 30.87 51.71
C LYS A 181 -13.28 30.32 50.72
N ALA A 182 -12.20 29.69 51.20
CA ALA A 182 -11.22 29.03 50.34
C ALA A 182 -11.84 27.86 49.55
N ARG A 183 -12.77 27.10 50.15
CA ARG A 183 -13.50 26.02 49.47
C ARG A 183 -14.37 26.58 48.35
N ARG A 184 -15.14 27.63 48.61
CA ARG A 184 -15.99 28.31 47.61
C ARG A 184 -15.15 28.88 46.46
N ILE A 185 -14.00 29.48 46.75
CA ILE A 185 -13.05 29.96 45.73
C ILE A 185 -12.43 28.81 44.92
N SER A 186 -12.07 27.69 45.57
CA SER A 186 -11.52 26.52 44.88
C SER A 186 -12.55 25.84 43.97
N LEU A 187 -13.82 25.88 44.35
CA LEU A 187 -14.95 25.35 43.58
C LEU A 187 -15.45 26.33 42.51
N GLY A 188 -14.88 27.53 42.42
CA GLY A 188 -15.31 28.57 41.48
C GLY A 188 -16.66 29.22 41.80
N LEU A 189 -17.17 29.01 43.02
CA LEU A 189 -18.41 29.61 43.51
C LEU A 189 -18.23 31.07 43.94
N ASP A 190 -17.03 31.42 44.37
CA ASP A 190 -16.62 32.79 44.65
C ASP A 190 -15.45 33.17 43.73
N ALA A 191 -15.44 34.40 43.22
CA ALA A 191 -14.33 34.90 42.41
C ALA A 191 -13.03 34.86 43.23
N ARG A 192 -11.95 34.32 42.65
CA ARG A 192 -10.62 34.41 43.26
C ARG A 192 -10.26 35.88 43.40
N ALA A 193 -9.91 36.31 44.61
CA ALA A 193 -9.46 37.68 44.89
C ALA A 193 -8.07 38.01 44.34
N VAL A 194 -7.59 37.26 43.34
CA VAL A 194 -6.46 37.72 42.54
C VAL A 194 -7.03 38.73 41.55
N GLY A 195 -6.64 40.00 41.70
CA GLY A 195 -6.76 40.94 40.59
C GLY A 195 -6.18 40.30 39.34
N SER A 196 -6.65 40.68 38.16
CA SER A 196 -6.07 40.14 36.93
C SER A 196 -4.54 40.33 36.97
N ALA A 197 -3.76 39.41 36.38
CA ALA A 197 -2.31 39.59 36.35
C ALA A 197 -1.92 40.97 35.80
N ALA A 198 -2.71 41.51 34.86
CA ALA A 198 -2.58 42.88 34.36
C ALA A 198 -2.78 43.95 35.45
N GLN A 199 -3.71 43.73 36.37
CA GLN A 199 -3.95 44.62 37.51
C GLN A 199 -2.80 44.57 38.52
N THR A 200 -2.24 43.40 38.83
CA THR A 200 -1.04 43.30 39.68
C THR A 200 0.20 43.91 39.01
N ILE A 201 0.37 43.70 37.70
CA ILE A 201 1.47 44.32 36.93
C ILE A 201 1.34 45.85 36.94
N ALA A 202 0.12 46.37 36.82
CA ALA A 202 -0.16 47.80 36.87
C ALA A 202 -0.03 48.40 38.28
N GLU A 203 -0.48 47.70 39.31
CA GLU A 203 -0.39 48.15 40.72
C GLU A 203 1.05 48.11 41.26
N GLU A 204 1.88 47.19 40.79
CA GLU A 204 3.29 47.05 41.20
C GLU A 204 4.28 47.81 40.30
N ASP A 205 3.79 48.60 39.34
CA ASP A 205 4.60 49.38 38.37
C ASP A 205 5.62 48.52 37.60
N LYS A 206 5.26 47.26 37.29
CA LYS A 206 6.13 46.29 36.60
C LYS A 206 5.97 46.28 35.09
N THR A 207 5.22 47.23 34.53
CA THR A 207 4.86 47.26 33.11
C THR A 207 6.09 47.29 32.20
N GLU A 208 7.11 48.08 32.54
CA GLU A 208 8.35 48.16 31.74
C GLU A 208 9.14 46.84 31.76
N ILE A 209 9.27 46.21 32.93
CA ILE A 209 9.98 44.93 33.08
C ILE A 209 9.29 43.81 32.26
N VAL A 210 7.95 43.79 32.26
CA VAL A 210 7.18 42.82 31.47
C VAL A 210 7.34 43.10 29.97
N ALA A 211 7.28 44.36 29.55
CA ALA A 211 7.47 44.73 28.15
C ALA A 211 8.89 44.38 27.63
N GLU A 212 9.93 44.63 28.42
CA GLU A 212 11.30 44.23 28.09
C GLU A 212 11.45 42.71 27.97
N SER A 213 10.85 41.96 28.91
CA SER A 213 10.88 40.50 28.87
C SER A 213 10.14 39.93 27.65
N GLU A 214 8.98 40.50 27.30
CA GLU A 214 8.23 40.11 26.09
C GLU A 214 9.04 40.40 24.81
N ALA A 215 9.72 41.53 24.73
CA ALA A 215 10.59 41.87 23.61
C ALA A 215 11.78 40.90 23.48
N GLU A 216 12.43 40.55 24.59
CA GLU A 216 13.52 39.57 24.60
C GLU A 216 13.04 38.16 24.19
N ILE A 217 11.89 37.72 24.72
CA ILE A 217 11.26 36.44 24.36
C ILE A 217 10.93 36.42 22.87
N ALA A 218 10.36 37.51 22.33
CA ALA A 218 10.06 37.63 20.91
C ALA A 218 11.33 37.56 20.06
N GLY A 219 12.42 38.25 20.46
CA GLY A 219 13.71 38.22 19.79
C GLY A 219 14.33 36.81 19.77
N LYS A 220 14.41 36.14 20.93
CA LYS A 220 14.92 34.76 21.04
C LYS A 220 14.08 33.77 20.26
N LYS A 221 12.76 33.95 20.21
CA LYS A 221 11.87 33.12 19.40
C LYS A 221 12.16 33.30 17.90
N ALA A 222 12.34 34.52 17.44
CA ALA A 222 12.70 34.79 16.04
C ALA A 222 14.06 34.17 15.68
N GLU A 223 15.08 34.33 16.53
CA GLU A 223 16.41 33.74 16.32
C GLU A 223 16.39 32.20 16.32
N ALA A 224 15.60 31.59 17.22
CA ALA A 224 15.42 30.15 17.27
C ALA A 224 14.75 29.61 15.99
N VAL A 225 13.76 30.32 15.45
CA VAL A 225 13.11 29.97 14.18
C VAL A 225 14.14 30.02 13.04
N THR A 226 14.85 31.13 12.84
CA THR A 226 15.82 31.26 11.74
C THR A 226 16.96 30.25 11.84
N THR A 227 17.45 29.98 13.06
CA THR A 227 18.50 28.97 13.30
C THR A 227 17.99 27.56 13.03
N SER A 228 16.75 27.25 13.40
CA SER A 228 16.14 25.95 13.15
C SER A 228 15.93 25.68 11.65
N GLU A 229 15.51 26.69 10.89
CA GLU A 229 15.35 26.61 9.43
C GLU A 229 16.69 26.39 8.73
N ALA A 230 17.72 27.16 9.10
CA ALA A 230 19.07 26.99 8.55
C ALA A 230 19.66 25.60 8.87
N ARG A 231 19.45 25.07 10.07
CA ARG A 231 19.84 23.70 10.46
C ARG A 231 19.05 22.63 9.70
N GLY A 232 17.76 22.85 9.49
CA GLY A 232 16.92 21.97 8.69
C GLY A 232 17.42 21.87 7.25
N LEU A 233 17.63 23.00 6.60
CA LEU A 233 18.11 23.11 5.22
C LEU A 233 19.51 22.52 5.03
N SER A 234 20.45 22.82 5.93
CA SER A 234 21.83 22.29 5.85
C SER A 234 21.90 20.77 6.03
N LYS A 235 20.99 20.17 6.80
CA LYS A 235 20.90 18.71 6.94
C LYS A 235 20.14 18.06 5.78
N SER A 236 19.07 18.68 5.27
CA SER A 236 18.23 18.08 4.23
C SER A 236 18.83 18.22 2.82
N ALA A 237 19.51 19.32 2.51
CA ALA A 237 20.07 19.58 1.20
C ALA A 237 21.00 18.46 0.67
N PRO A 238 22.00 17.94 1.43
CA PRO A 238 22.85 16.86 0.95
C PRO A 238 22.09 15.54 0.77
N LEU A 239 21.10 15.25 1.63
CA LEU A 239 20.27 14.06 1.50
C LEU A 239 19.42 14.11 0.23
N ILE A 240 18.81 15.27 -0.07
CA ILE A 240 18.03 15.48 -1.29
C ILE A 240 18.94 15.36 -2.53
N ALA A 241 20.15 15.92 -2.49
CA ALA A 241 21.09 15.82 -3.60
C ALA A 241 21.50 14.37 -3.89
N THR A 242 21.83 13.59 -2.84
CA THR A 242 22.17 12.16 -2.96
C THR A 242 20.97 11.36 -3.49
N ALA A 243 19.78 11.56 -2.93
CA ALA A 243 18.57 10.87 -3.39
C ALA A 243 18.26 11.16 -4.86
N LYS A 244 18.40 12.42 -5.32
CA LYS A 244 18.23 12.79 -6.73
C LYS A 244 19.24 12.07 -7.64
N ALA A 245 20.50 11.96 -7.23
CA ALA A 245 21.53 11.26 -8.00
C ALA A 245 21.27 9.75 -8.10
N GLU A 246 20.83 9.13 -7.00
CA GLU A 246 20.46 7.70 -6.98
C GLU A 246 19.24 7.41 -7.84
N ILE A 247 18.20 8.25 -7.75
CA ILE A 247 17.00 8.15 -8.59
C ILE A 247 17.36 8.31 -10.06
N ALA A 248 18.19 9.30 -10.43
CA ALA A 248 18.62 9.49 -11.82
C ALA A 248 19.37 8.27 -12.36
N THR A 249 20.22 7.65 -11.55
CA THR A 249 20.95 6.41 -11.92
C THR A 249 19.99 5.24 -12.10
N ALA A 250 19.03 5.07 -11.18
CA ALA A 250 18.03 4.01 -11.27
C ALA A 250 17.13 4.17 -12.51
N VAL A 251 16.71 5.40 -12.83
CA VAL A 251 15.94 5.72 -14.04
C VAL A 251 16.74 5.42 -15.30
N ALA A 252 18.03 5.77 -15.35
CA ALA A 252 18.88 5.47 -16.49
C ALA A 252 19.03 3.95 -16.73
N LEU A 253 19.24 3.16 -15.66
CA LEU A 253 19.31 1.71 -15.74
C LEU A 253 17.97 1.09 -16.18
N ALA A 254 16.85 1.55 -15.60
CA ALA A 254 15.53 1.08 -15.97
C ALA A 254 15.19 1.42 -17.44
N SER A 255 15.55 2.62 -17.90
CA SER A 255 15.36 3.03 -19.29
C SER A 255 16.19 2.20 -20.26
N ALA A 256 17.44 1.87 -19.92
CA ALA A 256 18.28 1.00 -20.74
C ALA A 256 17.68 -0.41 -20.84
N ALA A 257 17.27 -0.99 -19.71
CA ALA A 257 16.63 -2.31 -19.67
C ALA A 257 15.29 -2.33 -20.42
N ALA A 258 14.49 -1.27 -20.30
CA ALA A 258 13.22 -1.15 -21.02
C ALA A 258 13.44 -1.04 -22.54
N LYS A 259 14.47 -0.31 -22.98
CA LYS A 259 14.84 -0.23 -24.40
C LYS A 259 15.25 -1.60 -24.95
N GLU A 260 16.12 -2.31 -24.23
CA GLU A 260 16.55 -3.66 -24.62
C GLU A 260 15.36 -4.62 -24.73
N ARG A 261 14.43 -4.61 -23.76
CA ARG A 261 13.20 -5.42 -23.84
C ARG A 261 12.29 -5.00 -24.98
N GLY A 262 12.15 -3.69 -25.24
CA GLY A 262 11.33 -3.18 -26.33
C GLY A 262 11.84 -3.64 -27.69
N GLU A 263 13.16 -3.67 -27.88
CA GLU A 263 13.81 -4.23 -29.07
C GLU A 263 13.54 -5.74 -29.19
N VAL A 264 13.76 -6.52 -28.12
CA VAL A 264 13.49 -7.98 -28.11
C VAL A 264 12.01 -8.28 -28.36
N PHE A 265 11.09 -7.51 -27.79
CA PHE A 265 9.64 -7.67 -27.98
C PHE A 265 9.23 -7.37 -29.42
N THR A 266 9.79 -6.31 -30.01
CA THR A 266 9.52 -5.94 -31.41
C THR A 266 10.02 -7.02 -32.36
N ASP A 267 11.22 -7.53 -32.13
CA ASP A 267 11.80 -8.60 -32.95
C ASP A 267 11.03 -9.92 -32.80
N LEU A 268 10.62 -10.28 -31.59
CA LEU A 268 9.78 -11.46 -31.35
C LEU A 268 8.41 -11.32 -32.02
N SER A 269 7.75 -10.17 -31.88
CA SER A 269 6.43 -9.92 -32.52
C SER A 269 6.53 -10.00 -34.04
N ARG A 270 7.60 -9.46 -34.63
CA ARG A 270 7.86 -9.56 -36.07
C ARG A 270 8.07 -11.02 -36.48
N ALA A 271 8.85 -11.76 -35.71
CA ALA A 271 9.12 -13.17 -35.96
C ALA A 271 7.84 -14.02 -35.93
N GLU A 272 7.02 -13.87 -34.89
CA GLU A 272 5.74 -14.56 -34.75
C GLU A 272 4.78 -14.24 -35.90
N ALA A 273 4.75 -12.99 -36.36
CA ALA A 273 3.90 -12.58 -37.47
C ALA A 273 4.30 -13.18 -38.82
N SER A 274 5.60 -13.40 -39.07
CA SER A 274 6.09 -13.92 -40.35
C SER A 274 6.34 -15.44 -40.36
N LEU A 275 6.40 -16.09 -39.20
CA LEU A 275 6.55 -17.55 -39.06
C LEU A 275 5.54 -18.35 -39.89
N PRO A 276 4.22 -18.03 -39.92
CA PRO A 276 3.26 -18.80 -40.71
C PRO A 276 3.56 -18.79 -42.22
N GLY A 277 4.01 -17.65 -42.75
CA GLY A 277 4.37 -17.52 -44.16
C GLY A 277 5.63 -18.32 -44.50
N LEU A 278 6.62 -18.32 -43.61
CA LEU A 278 7.83 -19.14 -43.75
C LEU A 278 7.48 -20.63 -43.76
N MET A 279 6.66 -21.10 -42.80
CA MET A 279 6.26 -22.52 -42.70
C MET A 279 5.50 -22.99 -43.94
N THR A 280 4.58 -22.17 -44.47
CA THR A 280 3.86 -22.46 -45.71
C THR A 280 4.82 -22.67 -46.90
N THR A 281 5.86 -21.84 -47.00
CA THR A 281 6.85 -21.94 -48.08
C THR A 281 7.71 -23.19 -47.92
N VAL A 282 8.07 -23.54 -46.69
CA VAL A 282 8.83 -24.77 -46.37
C VAL A 282 8.00 -26.01 -46.72
N ASP A 283 6.70 -26.01 -46.43
CA ASP A 283 5.80 -27.12 -46.78
C ASP A 283 5.68 -27.29 -48.31
N GLN A 284 5.58 -26.19 -49.06
CA GLN A 284 5.64 -26.23 -50.53
C GLN A 284 6.96 -26.82 -51.05
N LEU A 285 8.10 -26.50 -50.41
CA LEU A 285 9.38 -27.12 -50.74
C LEU A 285 9.39 -28.62 -50.43
N LYS A 286 8.78 -29.05 -49.31
CA LYS A 286 8.65 -30.46 -48.94
C LYS A 286 7.81 -31.24 -49.94
N GLU A 287 6.72 -30.66 -50.45
CA GLU A 287 5.91 -31.27 -51.51
C GLU A 287 6.65 -31.37 -52.85
N LEU A 288 7.48 -30.37 -53.18
CA LEU A 288 8.26 -30.37 -54.41
C LEU A 288 9.49 -31.28 -54.36
N ALA A 289 10.09 -31.52 -53.19
CA ALA A 289 11.33 -32.28 -53.09
C ALA A 289 11.24 -33.70 -53.70
N PRO A 290 10.20 -34.53 -53.44
CA PRO A 290 10.05 -35.83 -54.11
C PRO A 290 9.98 -35.74 -55.64
N LEU A 291 9.44 -34.64 -56.18
CA LEU A 291 9.37 -34.40 -57.62
C LEU A 291 10.72 -33.96 -58.22
N VAL A 292 11.61 -33.39 -57.41
CA VAL A 292 12.99 -33.05 -57.81
C VAL A 292 13.89 -34.28 -57.71
N THR A 293 13.65 -35.14 -56.71
CA THR A 293 14.38 -36.41 -56.50
C THR A 293 13.92 -37.53 -57.42
N SER A 294 13.18 -37.23 -58.51
CA SER A 294 12.74 -38.25 -59.46
C SER A 294 13.92 -38.82 -60.26
N THR A 295 14.57 -39.78 -59.60
CA THR A 295 15.17 -41.04 -60.06
C THR A 295 16.30 -41.00 -61.09
N ILE A 296 17.29 -41.85 -60.86
CA ILE A 296 18.28 -42.30 -61.86
C ILE A 296 17.59 -42.77 -63.16
N GLY A 297 16.34 -43.26 -63.09
CA GLY A 297 15.49 -43.53 -64.25
C GLY A 297 14.99 -42.28 -65.01
N GLY A 298 14.81 -41.13 -64.33
CA GLY A 298 14.47 -39.85 -64.93
C GLY A 298 15.63 -39.23 -65.72
N ARG A 299 16.89 -39.45 -65.34
CA ARG A 299 18.06 -39.01 -66.14
C ARG A 299 18.18 -39.75 -67.48
N VAL A 300 17.75 -41.02 -67.52
CA VAL A 300 17.71 -41.84 -68.75
C VAL A 300 16.56 -41.40 -69.66
N VAL A 301 15.38 -41.11 -69.09
CA VAL A 301 14.25 -40.56 -69.83
C VAL A 301 14.53 -39.12 -70.29
N ASP A 302 15.20 -38.29 -69.49
CA ASP A 302 15.65 -36.96 -69.88
C ASP A 302 16.67 -37.01 -71.02
N ALA A 303 17.61 -37.96 -71.01
CA ALA A 303 18.55 -38.15 -72.12
C ALA A 303 17.82 -38.55 -73.41
N LEU A 304 16.85 -39.48 -73.32
CA LEU A 304 16.01 -39.91 -74.44
C LEU A 304 15.08 -38.80 -74.96
N VAL A 305 14.49 -38.00 -74.09
CA VAL A 305 13.59 -36.88 -74.46
C VAL A 305 14.38 -35.72 -75.09
N LYS A 306 15.61 -35.48 -74.61
CA LYS A 306 16.52 -34.47 -75.15
C LYS A 306 17.11 -34.88 -76.51
N GLU A 307 17.35 -36.17 -76.74
CA GLU A 307 17.67 -36.70 -78.08
C GLU A 307 16.45 -36.71 -79.02
N ALA A 308 15.24 -36.90 -78.50
CA ALA A 308 14.01 -36.92 -79.29
C ALA A 308 13.42 -35.52 -79.59
N GLY A 309 14.04 -34.43 -79.12
CA GLY A 309 13.60 -33.05 -79.38
C GLY A 309 12.30 -32.62 -78.70
N PHE A 310 11.80 -33.39 -77.73
CA PHE A 310 10.63 -33.02 -76.95
C PHE A 310 11.06 -32.13 -75.76
N GLY A 311 10.38 -31.00 -75.58
CA GLY A 311 10.77 -29.92 -74.66
C GLY A 311 10.94 -30.32 -73.18
N ALA A 312 11.49 -29.38 -72.40
CA ALA A 312 11.93 -29.53 -71.01
C ALA A 312 11.07 -30.48 -70.16
N THR A 313 11.74 -31.43 -69.50
CA THR A 313 11.08 -32.46 -68.71
C THR A 313 10.52 -31.91 -67.39
N LYS A 314 9.48 -32.58 -66.85
CA LYS A 314 8.83 -32.18 -65.59
C LYS A 314 9.83 -32.07 -64.43
N GLY A 315 10.88 -32.91 -64.40
CA GLY A 315 11.94 -32.87 -63.39
C GLY A 315 12.83 -31.63 -63.47
N SER A 316 13.25 -31.22 -64.68
CA SER A 316 14.04 -29.98 -64.86
C SER A 316 13.25 -28.73 -64.45
N THR A 317 11.94 -28.72 -64.73
CA THR A 317 11.03 -27.65 -64.32
C THR A 317 10.81 -27.65 -62.80
N ALA A 318 10.71 -28.81 -62.16
CA ALA A 318 10.59 -28.93 -60.71
C ALA A 318 11.86 -28.47 -59.98
N LYS A 319 13.06 -28.86 -60.47
CA LYS A 319 14.34 -28.40 -59.91
C LYS A 319 14.49 -26.87 -60.01
N ALA A 320 14.13 -26.30 -61.16
CA ALA A 320 14.15 -24.84 -61.34
C ALA A 320 13.17 -24.13 -60.40
N LYS A 321 11.95 -24.66 -60.24
CA LYS A 321 10.96 -24.11 -59.29
C LYS A 321 11.43 -24.23 -57.83
N PHE A 322 12.02 -25.35 -57.45
CA PHE A 322 12.55 -25.57 -56.09
C PHE A 322 13.67 -24.58 -55.77
N THR A 323 14.65 -24.41 -56.66
CA THR A 323 15.72 -23.41 -56.51
C THR A 323 15.16 -21.99 -56.49
N ALA A 324 14.19 -21.68 -57.35
CA ALA A 324 13.56 -20.36 -57.40
C ALA A 324 12.78 -20.02 -56.12
N LEU A 325 12.08 -20.99 -55.51
CA LEU A 325 11.39 -20.77 -54.23
C LEU A 325 12.37 -20.53 -53.08
N ILE A 326 13.49 -21.26 -53.05
CA ILE A 326 14.54 -21.05 -52.06
C ILE A 326 15.10 -19.62 -52.16
N GLN A 327 15.52 -19.22 -53.37
CA GLN A 327 16.21 -17.95 -53.58
C GLN A 327 15.28 -16.74 -53.49
N ASN A 328 14.05 -16.85 -54.00
CA ASN A 328 13.13 -15.72 -54.10
C ASN A 328 12.13 -15.63 -52.94
N GLN A 329 11.90 -16.72 -52.18
CA GLN A 329 10.90 -16.73 -51.11
C GLN A 329 11.50 -17.11 -49.77
N VAL A 330 12.18 -18.26 -49.65
CA VAL A 330 12.69 -18.70 -48.33
C VAL A 330 13.79 -17.78 -47.80
N LEU A 331 14.89 -17.58 -48.53
CA LEU A 331 15.98 -16.72 -48.04
C LEU A 331 15.51 -15.29 -47.74
N PRO A 332 14.68 -14.65 -48.58
CA PRO A 332 14.12 -13.33 -48.27
C PRO A 332 13.16 -13.31 -47.08
N LEU A 333 12.45 -14.40 -46.76
CA LEU A 333 11.55 -14.50 -45.60
C LEU A 333 12.28 -14.81 -44.29
N LEU A 334 13.44 -15.47 -44.34
CA LEU A 334 14.21 -15.79 -43.13
C LEU A 334 14.74 -14.53 -42.43
N LYS A 335 15.22 -13.55 -43.20
CA LYS A 335 15.76 -12.30 -42.65
C LYS A 335 14.72 -11.47 -41.86
N PRO A 336 13.52 -11.17 -42.36
CA PRO A 336 12.49 -10.48 -41.59
C PRO A 336 11.92 -11.33 -40.45
N THR A 337 11.91 -12.67 -40.59
CA THR A 337 11.41 -13.57 -39.56
C THR A 337 12.32 -13.71 -38.35
N PHE A 338 13.63 -13.71 -38.56
CA PHE A 338 14.57 -13.90 -37.45
C PHE A 338 15.33 -12.62 -37.09
N GLY A 339 15.16 -11.54 -37.86
CA GLY A 339 15.66 -10.19 -37.51
C GLY A 339 17.15 -10.19 -37.18
N ALA A 340 17.50 -9.61 -36.03
CA ALA A 340 18.87 -9.57 -35.52
C ALA A 340 19.44 -10.95 -35.17
N ALA A 341 18.60 -11.97 -34.94
CA ALA A 341 19.04 -13.33 -34.69
C ALA A 341 19.50 -14.07 -35.96
N PHE A 342 19.26 -13.51 -37.16
CA PHE A 342 19.77 -14.04 -38.42
C PHE A 342 21.04 -13.31 -38.84
N THR A 343 22.20 -13.94 -38.65
CA THR A 343 23.48 -13.34 -39.05
C THR A 343 23.72 -13.50 -40.56
N ALA A 344 24.48 -12.57 -41.15
CA ALA A 344 24.88 -12.68 -42.56
C ALA A 344 25.67 -13.97 -42.86
N GLN A 345 26.45 -14.46 -41.88
CA GLN A 345 27.22 -15.69 -42.02
C GLN A 345 26.33 -16.94 -42.02
N GLU A 346 25.32 -17.00 -41.15
CA GLU A 346 24.32 -18.07 -41.16
C GLU A 346 23.53 -18.07 -42.47
N GLY A 347 23.15 -16.87 -42.95
CA GLY A 347 22.46 -16.73 -44.23
C GLY A 347 23.29 -17.20 -45.41
N ALA A 348 24.56 -16.80 -45.49
CA ALA A 348 25.47 -17.24 -46.55
C ALA A 348 25.74 -18.75 -46.49
N LYS A 349 25.84 -19.33 -45.28
CA LYS A 349 26.02 -20.78 -45.11
C LYS A 349 24.77 -21.54 -45.54
N LEU A 350 23.60 -21.08 -45.14
CA LEU A 350 22.33 -21.68 -45.54
C LEU A 350 22.12 -21.54 -47.05
N GLU A 351 22.40 -20.37 -47.63
CA GLU A 351 22.35 -20.14 -49.07
C GLU A 351 23.32 -21.05 -49.83
N ALA A 352 24.54 -21.24 -49.33
CA ALA A 352 25.51 -22.16 -49.94
C ALA A 352 25.00 -23.62 -49.91
N THR A 353 24.44 -24.07 -48.78
CA THR A 353 23.88 -25.43 -48.65
C THR A 353 22.63 -25.62 -49.52
N LEU A 354 21.74 -24.63 -49.56
CA LEU A 354 20.51 -24.70 -50.35
C LEU A 354 20.75 -24.47 -51.85
N GLY A 355 21.79 -23.72 -52.19
CA GLY A 355 22.21 -23.39 -53.56
C GLY A 355 23.10 -24.45 -54.22
N ASP A 356 23.66 -25.40 -53.46
CA ASP A 356 24.50 -26.46 -54.01
C ASP A 356 23.73 -27.31 -55.02
N VAL A 357 24.15 -27.29 -56.28
CA VAL A 357 23.47 -28.00 -57.38
C VAL A 357 23.56 -29.52 -57.22
N ASN A 358 24.57 -30.00 -56.48
CA ASN A 358 24.88 -31.41 -56.27
C ASN A 358 24.22 -32.00 -55.03
N ALA A 359 23.82 -31.17 -54.06
CA ALA A 359 23.11 -31.65 -52.87
C ALA A 359 21.71 -32.16 -53.23
N GLU A 360 21.34 -33.31 -52.67
CA GLU A 360 20.03 -33.92 -52.91
C GLU A 360 18.93 -33.06 -52.25
N PRO A 361 17.71 -32.98 -52.82
CA PRO A 361 16.62 -32.16 -52.25
C PRO A 361 16.30 -32.50 -50.80
N ALA A 362 16.42 -33.78 -50.42
CA ALA A 362 16.21 -34.24 -49.05
C ALA A 362 17.26 -33.68 -48.08
N GLU A 363 18.53 -33.57 -48.50
CA GLU A 363 19.61 -33.00 -47.68
C GLU A 363 19.40 -31.50 -47.46
N LYS A 364 18.95 -30.78 -48.50
CA LYS A 364 18.61 -29.35 -48.42
C LYS A 364 17.46 -29.10 -47.44
N LEU A 365 16.41 -29.92 -47.51
CA LEU A 365 15.28 -29.83 -46.59
C LEU A 365 15.68 -30.15 -45.15
N ALA A 366 16.50 -31.18 -44.94
CA ALA A 366 17.01 -31.52 -43.62
C ALA A 366 17.83 -30.36 -43.03
N ALA A 367 18.68 -29.71 -43.83
CA ALA A 367 19.43 -28.53 -43.42
C ALA A 367 18.51 -27.35 -43.06
N LEU A 368 17.46 -27.11 -43.86
CA LEU A 368 16.48 -26.06 -43.61
C LEU A 368 15.64 -26.32 -42.36
N ASP A 369 15.18 -27.56 -42.15
CA ASP A 369 14.41 -27.95 -40.96
C ASP A 369 15.24 -27.82 -39.67
N VAL A 370 16.51 -28.25 -39.70
CA VAL A 370 17.43 -28.07 -38.57
C VAL A 370 17.65 -26.58 -38.28
N PHE A 371 17.81 -25.76 -39.33
CA PHE A 371 17.98 -24.31 -39.19
C PHE A 371 16.74 -23.65 -38.54
N ILE A 372 15.55 -23.91 -39.08
CA ILE A 372 14.29 -23.36 -38.57
C ILE A 372 14.03 -23.85 -37.14
N GLY A 373 14.28 -25.13 -36.86
CA GLY A 373 14.12 -25.70 -35.53
C GLY A 373 15.02 -25.04 -34.49
N ASN A 374 16.27 -24.72 -34.84
CA ASN A 374 17.18 -23.99 -33.95
C ASN A 374 16.69 -22.56 -33.70
N LYS A 375 16.24 -21.84 -34.74
CA LYS A 375 15.72 -20.47 -34.58
C LYS A 375 14.40 -20.40 -33.81
N MET A 376 13.52 -21.39 -33.97
CA MET A 376 12.31 -21.53 -33.15
C MET A 376 12.64 -21.69 -31.65
N ARG A 377 13.67 -22.48 -31.31
CA ARG A 377 14.12 -22.61 -29.91
C ARG A 377 14.73 -21.31 -29.38
N GLU A 378 15.47 -20.57 -30.21
CA GLU A 378 15.98 -19.24 -29.86
C GLU A 378 14.82 -18.28 -29.57
N LEU A 379 13.78 -18.24 -30.42
CA LEU A 379 12.58 -17.43 -30.20
C LEU A 379 11.85 -17.79 -28.90
N GLN A 380 11.66 -19.08 -28.62
CA GLN A 380 11.06 -19.55 -27.35
C GLN A 380 11.91 -19.14 -26.14
N THR A 381 13.23 -19.06 -26.30
CA THR A 381 14.12 -18.58 -25.25
C THR A 381 13.98 -17.08 -25.05
N SER A 382 13.86 -16.30 -26.13
CA SER A 382 13.55 -14.86 -26.05
C SER A 382 12.17 -14.59 -25.43
N GLN A 383 11.17 -15.41 -25.74
CA GLN A 383 9.84 -15.32 -25.13
C GLN A 383 9.89 -15.55 -23.62
N ARG A 384 10.64 -16.58 -23.18
CA ARG A 384 10.86 -16.84 -21.76
C ARG A 384 11.60 -15.69 -21.07
N LYS A 385 12.61 -15.10 -21.70
CA LYS A 385 13.32 -13.93 -21.16
C LYS A 385 12.42 -12.69 -21.00
N LEU A 386 11.40 -12.54 -21.84
CA LEU A 386 10.41 -11.47 -21.72
C LEU A 386 9.36 -11.76 -20.63
N GLY A 387 9.06 -13.03 -20.38
CA GLY A 387 8.11 -13.48 -19.37
C GLY A 387 8.70 -13.74 -17.98
N GLU A 388 10.03 -13.83 -17.86
CA GLU A 388 10.73 -13.86 -16.58
C GLU A 388 10.69 -12.45 -16.01
N ASP A 389 9.81 -12.24 -15.03
CA ASP A 389 9.67 -10.98 -14.30
C ASP A 389 11.04 -10.61 -13.73
N VAL A 390 11.74 -9.73 -14.44
CA VAL A 390 12.97 -9.14 -13.91
C VAL A 390 12.61 -8.49 -12.59
N THR A 391 13.32 -8.92 -11.55
CA THR A 391 13.11 -8.52 -10.16
C THR A 391 12.71 -7.05 -10.12
N PRO A 392 11.49 -6.76 -9.63
CA PRO A 392 10.82 -5.53 -9.99
C PRO A 392 11.66 -4.36 -9.50
N VAL A 393 11.48 -3.21 -10.16
CA VAL A 393 11.98 -1.91 -9.68
C VAL A 393 11.72 -1.72 -8.17
N GLU A 394 10.68 -2.38 -7.64
CA GLU A 394 10.41 -2.64 -6.22
C GLU A 394 11.62 -3.10 -5.39
N GLU A 395 12.44 -4.06 -5.84
CA GLU A 395 13.57 -4.58 -5.07
C GLU A 395 14.76 -3.60 -5.06
N ILE A 396 14.99 -2.92 -6.17
CA ILE A 396 15.97 -1.81 -6.26
C ILE A 396 15.50 -0.64 -5.40
N ARG A 397 14.21 -0.30 -5.46
CA ARG A 397 13.56 0.74 -4.65
C ARG A 397 13.57 0.38 -3.17
N ALA A 398 13.28 -0.87 -2.81
CA ALA A 398 13.29 -1.36 -1.43
C ALA A 398 14.71 -1.30 -0.84
N ARG A 399 15.75 -1.62 -1.61
CA ARG A 399 17.14 -1.44 -1.18
C ARG A 399 17.53 0.03 -1.00
N ALA A 400 17.10 0.91 -1.90
CA ALA A 400 17.36 2.35 -1.79
C ALA A 400 16.64 2.96 -0.56
N ILE A 401 15.37 2.62 -0.36
CA ILE A 401 14.57 3.05 0.81
C ILE A 401 15.18 2.51 2.10
N SER A 402 15.55 1.22 2.14
CA SER A 402 16.18 0.62 3.31
C SER A 402 17.49 1.30 3.68
N LYS A 403 18.31 1.72 2.71
CA LYS A 403 19.56 2.46 2.97
C LYS A 403 19.30 3.88 3.48
N ALA A 404 18.32 4.59 2.91
CA ALA A 404 17.94 5.93 3.36
C ALA A 404 17.41 5.93 4.80
N VAL A 405 16.63 4.91 5.17
CA VAL A 405 16.14 4.70 6.54
C VAL A 405 17.28 4.34 7.50
N GLN A 406 18.20 3.46 7.10
CA GLN A 406 19.37 3.09 7.92
C GLN A 406 20.35 4.26 8.13
N ALA A 407 20.45 5.19 7.18
CA ALA A 407 21.27 6.40 7.31
C ALA A 407 20.66 7.45 8.28
N GLY A 408 19.49 7.19 8.87
CA GLY A 408 18.86 8.05 9.88
C GLY A 408 18.37 9.40 9.34
N GLY A 409 18.33 9.59 8.02
CA GLY A 409 18.10 10.89 7.40
C GLY A 409 16.65 11.23 7.09
N LEU A 410 15.77 10.23 6.91
CA LEU A 410 14.38 10.44 6.52
C LEU A 410 13.49 9.45 7.27
N SER A 411 12.48 9.97 7.99
CA SER A 411 11.43 9.10 8.51
C SER A 411 10.63 8.52 7.33
N PRO A 412 10.04 7.32 7.47
CA PRO A 412 9.17 6.74 6.44
C PRO A 412 8.08 7.72 5.96
N THR A 413 7.60 8.58 6.87
CA THR A 413 6.60 9.63 6.62
C THR A 413 7.12 10.75 5.70
N ALA A 414 8.40 11.11 5.78
CA ALA A 414 8.98 12.16 4.93
C ALA A 414 9.19 11.69 3.47
N LEU A 415 9.38 10.38 3.26
CA LEU A 415 9.47 9.76 1.94
C LEU A 415 8.12 9.70 1.22
N ASP A 416 7.02 9.47 1.95
CA ASP A 416 5.65 9.47 1.41
C ASP A 416 5.24 10.86 0.89
N ILE A 417 5.69 11.93 1.55
CA ILE A 417 5.43 13.31 1.14
C ILE A 417 6.22 13.68 -0.13
N LEU A 418 7.45 13.17 -0.29
CA LEU A 418 8.26 13.39 -1.50
C LEU A 418 7.78 12.57 -2.71
N GLY A 419 7.11 11.43 -2.48
CA GLY A 419 6.51 10.59 -3.52
C GLY A 419 5.17 11.12 -4.07
N GLY A 420 4.60 12.14 -3.46
CA GLY A 420 3.32 12.76 -3.83
C GLY A 420 3.44 14.09 -4.60
N ILE A 421 4.64 14.50 -5.01
CA ILE A 421 4.83 15.68 -5.87
C ILE A 421 4.70 15.23 -7.33
N PRO A 422 3.84 15.86 -8.15
CA PRO A 422 3.54 15.45 -9.52
C PRO A 422 4.75 15.39 -10.45
#